data_AF-A0A7X9BWC0-F1
#
_entry.id   AF-A0A7X9BWC0-F1
#
_cell.length_a   1.000
_cell.length_b   1.000
_cell.length_c   1.000
_cell.angle_alpha   90.00
_cell.angle_beta   90.00
_cell.angle_gamma   90.00
#
_symmetry.space_group_name_H-M   'P 1'
#
loop_
_entity.id
_entity.type
_entity.pdbx_description
1 polymer ?
#
loop_
_entity_poly.entity_id
_entity_poly.type
_entity_poly.pdbx_seq_one_letter_code
_entity_poly.pdbx_strand_id
1 'polypeptide(L)'
;MGLKFYFPWCPFGRENNPAPAETKEVSERLAGENRYETAAQIALEGWEKADVAILASGLNENLVDALTAAPLAKSLDAPILLTRGDKVPDATLEALEQLQVQEVYTVTGALKKADLEKFFADKELEITITELGGKDRFETSANIADQLENVENVVIAYAYKNADAVSVASAAAIENMPILLTKKNVLPDPQADYLATIKDQVQKTYVVGGEAAISPEVFAELPGTEDESKFRIAGNDRS
;
A
#
# COMPACT_ATOMS: atom_id res chain seq x y z
N MET A 1 28.81 70.61 -20.65
CA MET A 1 27.83 69.52 -20.85
C MET A 1 27.26 69.18 -19.48
N GLY A 2 26.14 69.74 -18.98
CA GLY A 2 24.75 69.39 -19.35
C GLY A 2 24.43 67.95 -18.90
N LEU A 3 23.54 67.59 -17.97
CA LEU A 3 22.25 68.18 -17.59
C LEU A 3 21.81 67.77 -16.16
N LYS A 4 21.19 68.74 -15.46
CA LYS A 4 19.98 68.74 -14.61
C LYS A 4 19.71 67.61 -13.58
N PHE A 5 19.78 68.02 -12.30
CA PHE A 5 18.95 67.52 -11.21
C PHE A 5 17.52 68.10 -11.30
N TYR A 6 16.50 67.27 -11.03
CA TYR A 6 15.18 67.70 -10.57
C TYR A 6 14.50 66.56 -9.77
N PHE A 7 14.25 66.80 -8.49
CA PHE A 7 13.31 66.05 -7.65
C PHE A 7 11.94 66.75 -7.71
N PRO A 8 10.83 66.01 -7.60
CA PRO A 8 9.95 66.26 -6.44
C PRO A 8 9.42 64.93 -5.85
N TRP A 9 9.62 64.67 -4.56
CA TRP A 9 8.64 64.92 -3.47
C TRP A 9 7.22 64.39 -3.74
N CYS A 10 6.88 63.28 -3.07
CA CYS A 10 5.52 62.83 -2.78
C CYS A 10 5.38 62.65 -1.25
N PRO A 11 4.31 63.13 -0.59
CA PRO A 11 4.25 63.26 0.87
C PRO A 11 3.62 62.03 1.58
N PHE A 12 4.04 61.81 2.82
CA PHE A 12 3.29 61.25 3.96
C PHE A 12 2.45 59.96 3.79
N GLY A 13 2.86 58.90 4.51
CA GLY A 13 1.98 57.80 4.91
C GLY A 13 2.75 56.64 5.51
N ARG A 14 2.72 56.48 6.85
CA ARG A 14 3.14 55.25 7.52
C ARG A 14 2.16 54.14 7.14
N GLU A 15 2.60 53.18 6.35
CA GLU A 15 1.91 51.91 6.21
C GLU A 15 2.91 50.82 6.58
N ASN A 16 2.75 50.30 7.80
CA ASN A 16 3.35 49.05 8.21
C ASN A 16 2.72 47.99 7.31
N ASN A 17 3.35 47.67 6.19
CA ASN A 17 2.95 46.53 5.38
C ASN A 17 3.47 45.28 6.10
N PRO A 18 2.63 44.46 6.78
CA PRO A 18 3.13 43.19 7.28
C PRO A 18 3.59 42.38 6.07
N ALA A 19 4.77 41.76 6.18
CA ALA A 19 5.21 40.73 5.25
C ALA A 19 4.04 39.75 5.04
N PRO A 20 3.80 39.25 3.81
CA PRO A 20 2.78 38.23 3.60
C PRO A 20 3.10 37.09 4.57
N ALA A 21 2.16 36.83 5.49
CA ALA A 21 2.29 35.74 6.43
C ALA A 21 2.41 34.47 5.60
N GLU A 22 3.59 33.84 5.63
CA GLU A 22 3.73 32.45 5.23
C GLU A 22 2.79 31.65 6.15
N THR A 23 1.61 31.29 5.64
CA THR A 23 0.82 30.22 6.22
C THR A 23 1.66 28.96 6.12
N LYS A 24 2.41 28.69 7.20
CA LYS A 24 2.80 27.33 7.54
C LYS A 24 1.50 26.56 7.70
N GLU A 25 1.07 25.91 6.63
CA GLU A 25 0.25 24.70 6.75
C GLU A 25 1.06 23.77 7.66
N VAL A 26 0.70 23.74 8.94
CA VAL A 26 1.26 22.76 9.87
C VAL A 26 0.64 21.45 9.38
N SER A 27 1.37 20.74 8.52
CA SER A 27 1.08 19.33 8.27
C SER A 27 1.05 18.66 9.64
N GLU A 28 -0.14 18.30 10.10
CA GLU A 28 -0.26 17.47 11.29
C GLU A 28 0.47 16.17 10.98
N ARG A 29 1.44 15.84 11.83
CA ARG A 29 2.24 14.65 11.67
C ARG A 29 1.39 13.47 12.12
N LEU A 30 0.88 12.69 11.18
CA LEU A 30 0.23 11.42 11.45
C LEU A 30 1.29 10.39 11.85
N ALA A 31 1.59 10.30 13.15
CA ALA A 31 2.55 9.35 13.69
C ALA A 31 2.26 9.03 15.16
N GLY A 32 2.38 7.76 15.52
CA GLY A 32 2.37 7.27 16.90
C GLY A 32 3.77 6.95 17.43
N GLU A 33 3.85 6.39 18.64
CA GLU A 33 5.13 5.97 19.25
C GLU A 33 5.74 4.76 18.54
N ASN A 34 4.90 3.98 17.85
CA ASN A 34 5.30 2.83 17.08
C ASN A 34 4.49 2.69 15.78
N ARG A 35 4.82 1.66 14.99
CA ARG A 35 4.18 1.39 13.70
C ARG A 35 2.68 1.06 13.81
N TYR A 36 2.26 0.46 14.92
CA TYR A 36 0.87 0.06 15.14
C TYR A 36 0.01 1.28 15.41
N GLU A 37 0.45 2.16 16.31
CA GLU A 37 -0.21 3.43 16.58
C GLU A 37 -0.19 4.36 15.37
N THR A 38 0.91 4.40 14.62
CA THR A 38 0.97 5.18 13.38
C THR A 38 -0.07 4.71 12.37
N ALA A 39 -0.23 3.39 12.19
CA ALA A 39 -1.25 2.82 11.31
C ALA A 39 -2.68 3.14 11.80
N ALA A 40 -2.92 3.05 13.12
CA ALA A 40 -4.19 3.42 13.72
C ALA A 40 -4.53 4.91 13.50
N GLN A 41 -3.57 5.81 13.70
CA GLN A 41 -3.77 7.25 13.48
C GLN A 41 -4.03 7.57 12.01
N ILE A 42 -3.32 6.94 11.08
CA ILE A 42 -3.59 7.09 9.65
C ILE A 42 -5.00 6.60 9.31
N ALA A 43 -5.46 5.50 9.90
CA ALA A 43 -6.80 4.97 9.70
C ALA A 43 -7.89 5.90 10.27
N LEU A 44 -7.68 6.46 11.45
CA LEU A 44 -8.66 7.36 12.10
C LEU A 44 -8.73 8.74 11.42
N GLU A 45 -7.63 9.19 10.81
CA GLU A 45 -7.63 10.43 10.03
C GLU A 45 -8.24 10.23 8.64
N GLY A 46 -7.98 9.08 8.01
CA GLY A 46 -8.44 8.81 6.65
C GLY A 46 -9.92 8.43 6.54
N TRP A 47 -10.53 7.97 7.63
CA TRP A 47 -11.89 7.42 7.65
C TRP A 47 -12.67 7.89 8.86
N GLU A 48 -13.89 8.40 8.65
CA GLU A 48 -14.86 8.58 9.73
C GLU A 48 -15.48 7.23 10.15
N LYS A 49 -15.67 6.35 9.17
CA LYS A 49 -16.12 4.96 9.31
C LYS A 49 -15.53 4.11 8.19
N ALA A 50 -15.36 2.82 8.45
CA ALA A 50 -14.97 1.85 7.43
C ALA A 50 -15.70 0.53 7.69
N ASP A 51 -16.47 0.02 6.73
CA ASP A 51 -17.15 -1.28 6.87
C ASP A 51 -16.15 -2.44 6.92
N VAL A 52 -15.03 -2.27 6.21
CA VAL A 52 -13.96 -3.27 6.07
C VAL A 52 -12.64 -2.68 6.54
N ALA A 53 -11.79 -3.51 7.17
CA ALA A 53 -10.38 -3.18 7.39
C ALA A 53 -9.46 -4.35 7.00
N ILE A 54 -8.22 -4.02 6.63
CA ILE A 54 -7.20 -5.04 6.34
C ILE A 54 -6.25 -5.16 7.54
N LEU A 55 -6.09 -6.39 8.05
CA LEU A 55 -5.14 -6.71 9.10
C LEU A 55 -3.88 -7.35 8.53
N ALA A 56 -2.77 -6.62 8.62
CA ALA A 56 -1.47 -7.06 8.17
C ALA A 56 -0.48 -7.21 9.33
N SER A 57 0.55 -8.06 9.17
CA SER A 57 1.58 -8.16 10.19
C SER A 57 2.51 -6.95 10.16
N GLY A 58 2.66 -6.30 11.31
CA GLY A 58 3.66 -5.25 11.50
C GLY A 58 5.07 -5.78 11.71
N LEU A 59 5.35 -7.08 11.60
CA LEU A 59 6.70 -7.64 11.77
C LEU A 59 7.51 -7.54 10.46
N ASN A 60 8.82 -7.26 10.58
CA ASN A 60 9.67 -6.93 9.42
C ASN A 60 9.71 -8.06 8.37
N GLU A 61 9.63 -9.31 8.81
CA GLU A 61 9.64 -10.52 7.99
C GLU A 61 8.40 -10.64 7.08
N ASN A 62 7.29 -10.03 7.47
CA ASN A 62 5.97 -10.14 6.82
C ASN A 62 5.46 -8.80 6.29
N LEU A 63 6.29 -7.75 6.31
CA LEU A 63 5.93 -6.44 5.74
C LEU A 63 5.62 -6.52 4.24
N VAL A 64 6.22 -7.45 3.51
CA VAL A 64 5.98 -7.60 2.07
C VAL A 64 4.53 -7.99 1.79
N ASP A 65 3.94 -8.85 2.63
CA ASP A 65 2.55 -9.30 2.51
C ASP A 65 1.58 -8.12 2.76
N ALA A 66 1.95 -7.23 3.69
CA ALA A 66 1.21 -5.99 3.94
C ALA A 66 1.22 -5.06 2.71
N LEU A 67 2.34 -4.98 1.99
CA LEU A 67 2.46 -4.14 0.79
C LEU A 67 1.60 -4.65 -0.35
N THR A 68 1.49 -5.97 -0.52
CA THR A 68 0.65 -6.57 -1.55
C THR A 68 -0.84 -6.30 -1.32
N ALA A 69 -1.24 -5.92 -0.11
CA ALA A 69 -2.62 -5.60 0.23
C ALA A 69 -3.06 -4.18 -0.17
N ALA A 70 -2.14 -3.30 -0.58
CA ALA A 70 -2.47 -1.91 -0.90
C ALA A 70 -3.55 -1.76 -2.01
N PRO A 71 -3.54 -2.53 -3.11
CA PRO A 71 -4.60 -2.46 -4.10
C PRO A 71 -5.95 -2.92 -3.57
N LEU A 72 -5.96 -3.99 -2.76
CA LEU A 72 -7.18 -4.47 -2.12
C LEU A 72 -7.74 -3.45 -1.13
N ALA A 73 -6.88 -2.83 -0.33
CA ALA A 73 -7.25 -1.75 0.59
C ALA A 73 -7.92 -0.61 -0.16
N LYS A 74 -7.36 -0.21 -1.31
CA LYS A 74 -7.92 0.86 -2.12
C LYS A 74 -9.24 0.46 -2.79
N SER A 75 -9.34 -0.76 -3.31
CA SER A 75 -10.55 -1.29 -3.94
C SER A 75 -11.74 -1.34 -2.97
N LEU A 76 -11.48 -1.73 -1.72
CA LEU A 76 -12.49 -1.83 -0.66
C LEU A 76 -12.72 -0.53 0.12
N ASP A 77 -12.00 0.55 -0.23
CA ASP A 77 -11.94 1.79 0.55
C ASP A 77 -11.69 1.55 2.04
N ALA A 78 -10.72 0.68 2.34
CA ALA A 78 -10.46 0.13 3.66
C ALA A 78 -9.09 0.57 4.20
N PRO A 79 -8.97 0.90 5.50
CA PRO A 79 -7.68 1.14 6.13
C PRO A 79 -6.88 -0.16 6.29
N ILE A 80 -5.55 -0.03 6.28
CA ILE A 80 -4.63 -1.11 6.67
C ILE A 80 -4.18 -0.87 8.11
N LEU A 81 -4.53 -1.80 8.99
CA LEU A 81 -4.10 -1.82 10.39
C LEU A 81 -3.09 -2.96 10.62
N LEU A 82 -2.25 -2.79 11.65
CA LEU A 82 -1.14 -3.70 11.90
C LEU A 82 -1.37 -4.56 13.14
N THR A 83 -1.03 -5.85 13.03
CA THR A 83 -1.00 -6.81 14.14
C THR A 83 0.43 -7.19 14.49
N ARG A 84 0.65 -7.69 15.71
CA ARG A 84 1.98 -8.06 16.20
C ARG A 84 2.04 -9.56 16.45
N GLY A 85 2.50 -10.32 15.46
CA GLY A 85 2.72 -11.77 15.62
C GLY A 85 1.44 -12.48 16.05
N ASP A 86 1.41 -12.92 17.30
CA ASP A 86 0.31 -13.64 17.95
C ASP A 86 -0.70 -12.74 18.69
N LYS A 87 -0.59 -11.41 18.57
CA LYS A 87 -1.46 -10.45 19.28
C LYS A 87 -1.95 -9.32 18.39
N VAL A 88 -3.11 -8.77 18.75
CA VAL A 88 -3.62 -7.50 18.21
C VAL A 88 -3.30 -6.38 19.21
N PRO A 89 -2.54 -5.35 18.83
CA PRO A 89 -2.28 -4.19 19.69
C PRO A 89 -3.58 -3.45 20.06
N ASP A 90 -3.64 -2.86 21.25
CA ASP A 90 -4.82 -2.10 21.70
C ASP A 90 -5.17 -0.97 20.72
N ALA A 91 -4.18 -0.23 20.21
CA ALA A 91 -4.40 0.81 19.20
C ALA A 91 -5.10 0.31 17.93
N THR A 92 -4.87 -0.95 17.55
CA THR A 92 -5.56 -1.56 16.41
C THR A 92 -7.00 -1.92 16.75
N LEU A 93 -7.25 -2.46 17.95
CA LEU A 93 -8.60 -2.78 18.42
C LEU A 93 -9.46 -1.53 18.58
N GLU A 94 -8.90 -0.48 19.18
CA GLU A 94 -9.56 0.82 19.34
C GLU A 94 -9.90 1.46 17.99
N ALA A 95 -9.00 1.36 17.00
CA ALA A 95 -9.27 1.86 15.66
C ALA A 95 -10.41 1.07 14.98
N LEU A 96 -10.42 -0.26 15.09
CA LEU A 96 -11.52 -1.09 14.55
C LEU A 96 -12.87 -0.72 15.16
N GLU A 97 -12.90 -0.49 16.48
CA GLU A 97 -14.10 -0.09 17.21
C GLU A 97 -14.60 1.30 16.77
N GLN A 98 -13.71 2.31 16.77
CA GLN A 98 -14.05 3.69 16.43
C GLN A 98 -14.53 3.82 14.97
N LEU A 99 -13.91 3.07 14.06
CA LEU A 99 -14.29 3.04 12.65
C LEU A 99 -15.54 2.19 12.38
N GLN A 100 -16.04 1.47 13.39
CA GLN A 100 -17.22 0.60 13.30
C GLN A 100 -17.07 -0.50 12.23
N VAL A 101 -15.89 -1.11 12.18
CA VAL A 101 -15.57 -2.18 11.21
C VAL A 101 -16.45 -3.40 11.44
N GLN A 102 -16.96 -3.98 10.36
CA GLN A 102 -17.84 -5.16 10.36
C GLN A 102 -17.13 -6.40 9.81
N GLU A 103 -16.15 -6.22 8.93
CA GLU A 103 -15.36 -7.30 8.36
C GLU A 103 -13.87 -6.96 8.33
N VAL A 104 -13.03 -7.96 8.60
CA VAL A 104 -11.59 -7.85 8.44
C VAL A 104 -11.04 -8.91 7.48
N TYR A 105 -10.19 -8.46 6.57
CA TYR A 105 -9.35 -9.33 5.74
C TYR A 105 -7.98 -9.48 6.38
N THR A 106 -7.58 -10.71 6.68
CA THR A 106 -6.25 -10.97 7.26
C THR A 106 -5.28 -11.35 6.16
N VAL A 107 -4.22 -10.56 5.99
CA VAL A 107 -3.18 -10.80 4.96
C VAL A 107 -1.91 -11.40 5.57
N THR A 108 -2.02 -11.96 6.78
CA THR A 108 -0.90 -12.62 7.45
C THR A 108 -1.29 -14.00 7.94
N GLY A 109 -0.45 -14.99 7.66
CA GLY A 109 -0.61 -16.34 8.23
C GLY A 109 -0.14 -16.46 9.68
N ALA A 110 0.43 -15.39 10.27
CA ALA A 110 0.99 -15.42 11.62
C ALA A 110 -0.09 -15.43 12.71
N LEU A 111 -1.23 -14.79 12.45
CA LEU A 111 -2.33 -14.67 13.40
C LEU A 111 -3.50 -15.53 12.94
N LYS A 112 -3.84 -16.54 13.72
CA LYS A 112 -4.94 -17.47 13.42
C LYS A 112 -6.29 -16.78 13.62
N LYS A 113 -7.26 -17.07 12.75
CA LYS A 113 -8.66 -16.64 12.95
C LYS A 113 -9.21 -16.91 14.35
N ALA A 114 -8.98 -18.09 14.92
CA ALA A 114 -9.46 -18.43 16.26
C ALA A 114 -8.89 -17.54 17.39
N ASP A 115 -7.72 -16.93 17.21
CA ASP A 115 -7.16 -15.99 18.18
C ASP A 115 -7.73 -14.59 17.97
N LEU A 116 -7.94 -14.17 16.72
CA LEU A 116 -8.67 -12.94 16.38
C LEU A 116 -10.09 -12.94 16.95
N GLU A 117 -10.82 -14.04 16.79
CA GLU A 117 -12.18 -14.19 17.34
C GLU A 117 -12.21 -13.99 18.85
N LYS A 118 -11.18 -14.45 19.59
CA LYS A 118 -11.07 -14.20 21.03
C LYS A 118 -10.81 -12.72 21.33
N PHE A 119 -9.87 -12.09 20.62
CA PHE A 119 -9.58 -10.67 20.83
C PHE A 119 -10.79 -9.77 20.54
N PHE A 120 -11.58 -10.11 19.51
CA PHE A 120 -12.81 -9.38 19.18
C PHE A 120 -13.91 -9.64 20.21
N ALA A 121 -14.11 -10.88 20.63
CA ALA A 121 -15.07 -11.21 21.68
C ALA A 121 -14.74 -10.52 23.02
N ASP A 122 -13.47 -10.47 23.41
CA ASP A 122 -13.00 -9.79 24.64
C ASP A 122 -13.26 -8.27 24.61
N LYS A 123 -13.44 -7.69 23.42
CA LYS A 123 -13.76 -6.27 23.20
C LYS A 123 -15.21 -6.03 22.77
N GLU A 124 -16.05 -7.07 22.80
CA GLU A 124 -17.45 -6.99 22.35
C GLU A 124 -17.60 -6.51 20.89
N LEU A 125 -16.60 -6.79 20.05
CA LEU A 125 -16.58 -6.46 18.63
C LEU A 125 -17.18 -7.61 17.80
N GLU A 126 -18.25 -7.34 17.09
CA GLU A 126 -18.88 -8.29 16.16
C GLU A 126 -18.31 -8.14 14.76
N ILE A 127 -17.13 -8.73 14.53
CA ILE A 127 -16.38 -8.59 13.27
C ILE A 127 -16.25 -9.95 12.57
N THR A 128 -16.60 -10.00 11.29
CA THR A 128 -16.37 -11.17 10.43
C THR A 128 -14.92 -11.23 9.97
N ILE A 129 -14.33 -12.43 9.96
CA ILE A 129 -12.93 -12.63 9.56
C ILE A 129 -12.84 -13.45 8.27
N THR A 130 -12.22 -12.87 7.25
CA THR A 130 -11.84 -13.51 5.99
C THR A 130 -10.32 -13.64 5.92
N GLU A 131 -9.81 -14.87 5.91
CA GLU A 131 -8.36 -15.14 5.88
C GLU A 131 -7.85 -15.19 4.43
N LEU A 132 -6.95 -14.27 4.07
CA LEU A 132 -6.23 -14.25 2.79
C LEU A 132 -4.77 -14.72 2.94
N GLY A 133 -4.26 -14.79 4.17
CA GLY A 133 -2.91 -15.29 4.44
C GLY A 133 -2.71 -16.73 3.95
N GLY A 134 -1.66 -16.95 3.16
CA GLY A 134 -1.25 -18.26 2.68
C GLY A 134 -0.11 -18.90 3.49
N LYS A 135 0.37 -20.07 3.04
CA LYS A 135 1.53 -20.78 3.62
C LYS A 135 2.83 -20.01 3.46
N ASP A 136 2.89 -19.13 2.48
CA ASP A 136 3.99 -18.22 2.20
C ASP A 136 3.49 -16.94 1.52
N ARG A 137 4.38 -15.97 1.33
CA ARG A 137 4.08 -14.68 0.69
C ARG A 137 3.55 -14.80 -0.74
N PHE A 138 3.88 -15.90 -1.42
CA PHE A 138 3.45 -16.11 -2.80
C PHE A 138 1.96 -16.44 -2.80
N GLU A 139 1.54 -17.41 -2.00
CA GLU A 139 0.13 -17.74 -1.85
C GLU A 139 -0.68 -16.57 -1.28
N THR A 140 -0.16 -15.85 -0.28
CA THR A 140 -0.82 -14.64 0.22
C THR A 140 -1.05 -13.59 -0.88
N SER A 141 -0.03 -13.31 -1.70
CA SER A 141 -0.17 -12.33 -2.79
C SER A 141 -1.19 -12.74 -3.85
N ALA A 142 -1.31 -14.04 -4.14
CA ALA A 142 -2.29 -14.57 -5.07
C ALA A 142 -3.71 -14.50 -4.48
N ASN A 143 -3.89 -14.91 -3.21
CA ASN A 143 -5.18 -14.82 -2.52
C ASN A 143 -5.71 -13.38 -2.43
N ILE A 144 -4.82 -12.39 -2.22
CA ILE A 144 -5.19 -10.96 -2.26
C ILE A 144 -5.62 -10.57 -3.67
N ALA A 145 -4.88 -11.01 -4.69
CA ALA A 145 -5.17 -10.71 -6.08
C ALA A 145 -6.52 -11.31 -6.54
N ASP A 146 -6.92 -12.47 -6.00
CA ASP A 146 -8.22 -13.09 -6.23
C ASP A 146 -9.41 -12.28 -5.68
N GLN A 147 -9.18 -11.36 -4.73
CA GLN A 147 -10.21 -10.47 -4.22
C GLN A 147 -10.41 -9.21 -5.07
N LEU A 148 -9.54 -8.96 -6.06
CA LEU A 148 -9.68 -7.81 -6.95
C LEU A 148 -10.56 -8.16 -8.15
N GLU A 149 -11.54 -7.32 -8.41
CA GLU A 149 -12.38 -7.40 -9.59
C GLU A 149 -11.88 -6.47 -10.70
N ASN A 150 -12.24 -6.75 -11.95
CA ASN A 150 -11.94 -5.91 -13.12
C ASN A 150 -10.44 -5.58 -13.28
N VAL A 151 -9.59 -6.59 -13.08
CA VAL A 151 -8.14 -6.46 -13.21
C VAL A 151 -7.75 -6.42 -14.69
N GLU A 152 -7.27 -5.25 -15.14
CA GLU A 152 -6.75 -5.07 -16.51
C GLU A 152 -5.22 -5.07 -16.56
N ASN A 153 -4.55 -4.76 -15.45
CA ASN A 153 -3.10 -4.64 -15.41
C ASN A 153 -2.55 -5.32 -14.16
N VAL A 154 -1.36 -5.91 -14.24
CA VAL A 154 -0.74 -6.63 -13.12
C VAL A 154 0.68 -6.18 -12.86
N VAL A 155 1.09 -6.23 -11.59
CA VAL A 155 2.45 -5.93 -11.17
C VAL A 155 3.11 -7.22 -10.66
N ILE A 156 4.28 -7.54 -11.19
CA ILE A 156 5.13 -8.64 -10.72
C ILE A 156 6.35 -8.05 -10.02
N ALA A 157 6.56 -8.40 -8.76
CA ALA A 157 7.66 -7.91 -7.96
C ALA A 157 8.49 -9.05 -7.34
N TYR A 158 9.77 -8.79 -7.09
CA TYR A 158 10.63 -9.78 -6.45
C TYR A 158 10.35 -9.89 -4.96
N ALA A 159 10.06 -11.11 -4.50
CA ALA A 159 9.62 -11.39 -3.13
C ALA A 159 10.57 -10.93 -2.03
N TYR A 160 11.89 -10.86 -2.28
CA TYR A 160 12.90 -10.68 -1.23
C TYR A 160 13.59 -9.32 -1.27
N LYS A 161 13.12 -8.39 -2.11
CA LYS A 161 13.63 -7.01 -2.17
C LYS A 161 12.48 -6.04 -1.90
N ASN A 162 12.22 -5.81 -0.61
CA ASN A 162 11.04 -5.11 -0.12
C ASN A 162 10.77 -3.76 -0.76
N ALA A 163 11.80 -2.99 -1.13
CA ALA A 163 11.57 -1.63 -1.58
C ALA A 163 11.05 -1.48 -3.00
N ASP A 164 11.31 -2.45 -3.87
CA ASP A 164 10.80 -2.39 -5.24
C ASP A 164 9.26 -2.53 -5.18
N ALA A 165 8.76 -3.39 -4.28
CA ALA A 165 7.33 -3.49 -3.98
C ALA A 165 6.75 -2.21 -3.33
N VAL A 166 7.45 -1.59 -2.38
CA VAL A 166 7.01 -0.32 -1.77
C VAL A 166 6.85 0.79 -2.80
N SER A 167 7.80 0.94 -3.73
CA SER A 167 7.76 2.02 -4.73
C SER A 167 6.58 1.94 -5.69
N VAL A 168 6.01 0.75 -5.89
CA VAL A 168 4.95 0.53 -6.87
C VAL A 168 3.59 0.32 -6.21
N ALA A 169 3.54 0.05 -4.89
CA ALA A 169 2.30 -0.16 -4.15
C ALA A 169 1.24 0.94 -4.35
N SER A 170 1.64 2.22 -4.31
CA SER A 170 0.71 3.34 -4.51
C SER A 170 0.15 3.39 -5.94
N ALA A 171 1.01 3.20 -6.95
CA ALA A 171 0.58 3.19 -8.34
C ALA A 171 -0.31 1.97 -8.65
N ALA A 172 0.06 0.81 -8.10
CA ALA A 172 -0.73 -0.40 -8.18
C ALA A 172 -2.11 -0.22 -7.53
N ALA A 173 -2.19 0.47 -6.40
CA ALA A 173 -3.46 0.73 -5.74
C ALA A 173 -4.37 1.67 -6.53
N ILE A 174 -3.82 2.73 -7.13
CA ILE A 174 -4.59 3.69 -7.93
C ILE A 174 -5.18 3.03 -9.18
N GLU A 175 -4.40 2.17 -9.84
CA GLU A 175 -4.77 1.51 -11.10
C GLU A 175 -5.40 0.12 -10.89
N ASN A 176 -5.78 -0.21 -9.64
CA ASN A 176 -6.37 -1.50 -9.27
C ASN A 176 -5.58 -2.73 -9.76
N MET A 177 -4.24 -2.64 -9.71
CA MET A 177 -3.34 -3.69 -10.16
C MET A 177 -2.96 -4.60 -9.00
N PRO A 178 -3.21 -5.92 -9.05
CA PRO A 178 -2.66 -6.84 -8.08
C PRO A 178 -1.14 -6.82 -8.13
N ILE A 179 -0.52 -6.98 -6.96
CA ILE A 179 0.93 -7.13 -6.82
C ILE A 179 1.23 -8.59 -6.52
N LEU A 180 1.73 -9.31 -7.51
CA LEU A 180 2.13 -10.71 -7.40
C LEU A 180 3.63 -10.80 -7.12
N LEU A 181 3.99 -11.64 -6.16
CA LEU A 181 5.38 -11.85 -5.80
C LEU A 181 5.97 -13.04 -6.57
N THR A 182 7.23 -12.92 -6.99
CA THR A 182 7.94 -14.02 -7.67
C THR A 182 9.33 -14.27 -7.11
N LYS A 183 9.88 -15.45 -7.41
CA LYS A 183 11.29 -15.78 -7.16
C LYS A 183 12.12 -15.38 -8.37
N LYS A 184 13.45 -15.43 -8.22
CA LYS A 184 14.36 -14.95 -9.27
C LYS A 184 14.19 -15.71 -10.58
N ASN A 185 14.20 -17.04 -10.51
CA ASN A 185 14.29 -17.92 -11.68
C ASN A 185 13.07 -18.84 -11.81
N VAL A 186 12.00 -18.60 -11.07
CA VAL A 186 10.79 -19.43 -11.13
C VAL A 186 9.57 -18.60 -10.76
N LEU A 187 8.55 -18.65 -11.61
CA LEU A 187 7.21 -18.18 -11.28
C LEU A 187 6.55 -19.26 -10.39
N PRO A 188 6.22 -18.96 -9.12
CA PRO A 188 5.60 -19.97 -8.26
C PRO A 188 4.16 -20.30 -8.72
N ASP A 189 3.72 -21.51 -8.44
CA ASP A 189 2.43 -22.04 -8.91
C ASP A 189 1.22 -21.13 -8.60
N PRO A 190 1.06 -20.54 -7.39
CA PRO A 190 -0.08 -19.66 -7.11
C PRO A 190 -0.15 -18.45 -8.06
N GLN A 191 0.99 -17.92 -8.49
CA GLN A 191 1.05 -16.82 -9.45
C GLN A 191 0.72 -17.30 -10.85
N ALA A 192 1.25 -18.44 -11.26
CA ALA A 192 0.98 -19.02 -12.58
C ALA A 192 -0.51 -19.36 -12.73
N ASP A 193 -1.11 -19.96 -11.71
CA ASP A 193 -2.52 -20.31 -11.66
C ASP A 193 -3.40 -19.06 -11.73
N TYR A 194 -3.13 -18.05 -10.90
CA TYR A 194 -3.85 -16.77 -10.95
C TYR A 194 -3.73 -16.09 -12.31
N LEU A 195 -2.51 -15.95 -12.85
CA LEU A 195 -2.31 -15.30 -14.15
C LEU A 195 -3.01 -16.05 -15.29
N ALA A 196 -3.18 -17.37 -15.17
CA ALA A 196 -3.94 -18.15 -16.14
C ALA A 196 -5.45 -17.84 -16.11
N THR A 197 -6.03 -17.50 -14.95
CA THR A 197 -7.46 -17.17 -14.85
C THR A 197 -7.81 -15.81 -15.45
N ILE A 198 -6.87 -14.86 -15.38
CA ILE A 198 -7.07 -13.50 -15.88
C ILE A 198 -6.36 -13.22 -17.22
N LYS A 199 -5.70 -14.21 -17.82
CA LYS A 199 -4.81 -14.04 -18.99
C LYS A 199 -5.43 -13.21 -20.12
N ASP A 200 -6.69 -13.45 -20.44
CA ASP A 200 -7.39 -12.77 -21.54
C ASP A 200 -7.87 -11.35 -21.18
N GLN A 201 -7.87 -11.01 -19.89
CA GLN A 201 -8.25 -9.70 -19.35
C GLN A 201 -7.03 -8.77 -19.19
N VAL A 202 -5.83 -9.35 -18.99
CA VAL A 202 -4.60 -8.59 -18.78
C VAL A 202 -4.19 -7.86 -20.06
N GLN A 203 -4.23 -6.54 -20.00
CA GLN A 203 -3.75 -5.62 -21.02
C GLN A 203 -2.27 -5.29 -20.82
N LYS A 204 -1.82 -5.11 -19.57
CA LYS A 204 -0.41 -4.81 -19.28
C LYS A 204 0.13 -5.57 -18.08
N THR A 205 1.37 -6.04 -18.22
CA THR A 205 2.17 -6.64 -17.15
C THR A 205 3.38 -5.77 -16.87
N TYR A 206 3.53 -5.32 -15.62
CA TYR A 206 4.67 -4.54 -15.17
C TYR A 206 5.56 -5.38 -14.27
N VAL A 207 6.83 -5.54 -14.63
CA VAL A 207 7.82 -6.29 -13.86
C VAL A 207 8.75 -5.33 -13.15
N VAL A 208 8.67 -5.29 -11.83
CA VAL A 208 9.42 -4.36 -10.99
C VAL A 208 10.67 -5.06 -10.47
N GLY A 209 11.80 -4.68 -11.02
CA GLY A 209 13.10 -5.27 -10.72
C GLY A 209 13.89 -5.60 -11.99
N GLY A 210 15.21 -5.39 -11.94
CA GLY A 210 16.11 -5.79 -13.02
C GLY A 210 16.24 -7.31 -13.16
N GLU A 211 16.94 -7.77 -14.19
CA GLU A 211 17.17 -9.19 -14.47
C GLU A 211 17.87 -9.94 -13.33
N ALA A 212 18.66 -9.23 -12.52
CA ALA A 212 19.30 -9.79 -11.34
C ALA A 212 18.28 -10.24 -10.26
N ALA A 213 17.10 -9.61 -10.22
CA ALA A 213 16.02 -9.90 -9.28
C ALA A 213 14.93 -10.80 -9.88
N ILE A 214 14.58 -10.60 -11.16
CA ILE A 214 13.59 -11.41 -11.88
C ILE A 214 14.17 -11.74 -13.26
N SER A 215 14.50 -13.00 -13.49
CA SER A 215 15.24 -13.45 -14.65
C SER A 215 14.46 -13.25 -15.97
N PRO A 216 15.15 -13.23 -17.12
CA PRO A 216 14.49 -13.19 -18.43
C PRO A 216 13.54 -14.38 -18.65
N GLU A 217 13.83 -15.54 -18.08
CA GLU A 217 12.98 -16.74 -18.20
C GLU A 217 11.62 -16.50 -17.53
N VAL A 218 11.60 -16.04 -16.27
CA VAL A 218 10.35 -15.69 -15.58
C VAL A 218 9.62 -14.58 -16.33
N PHE A 219 10.33 -13.58 -16.84
CA PHE A 219 9.71 -12.50 -17.62
C PHE A 219 9.04 -13.01 -18.89
N ALA A 220 9.63 -13.98 -19.57
CA ALA A 220 9.07 -14.58 -20.78
C ALA A 220 7.76 -15.35 -20.51
N GLU A 221 7.62 -15.97 -19.33
CA GLU A 221 6.42 -16.73 -18.93
C GLU A 221 5.19 -15.85 -18.67
N LEU A 222 5.38 -14.57 -18.37
CA LEU A 222 4.31 -13.64 -18.02
C LEU A 222 3.44 -13.23 -19.23
N PRO A 223 2.14 -12.95 -19.03
CA PRO A 223 1.24 -12.55 -20.10
C PRO A 223 1.67 -11.22 -20.74
N GLY A 224 1.45 -11.14 -22.06
CA GLY A 224 1.78 -9.99 -22.89
C GLY A 224 3.05 -10.17 -23.75
N THR A 225 3.19 -9.27 -24.71
CA THR A 225 4.35 -9.14 -25.61
C THR A 225 5.31 -8.11 -25.04
N GLU A 226 6.61 -8.41 -25.07
CA GLU A 226 7.65 -7.48 -24.62
C GLU A 226 7.56 -6.15 -25.39
N ASP A 227 7.71 -5.04 -24.66
CA ASP A 227 7.63 -3.65 -25.15
C ASP A 227 6.27 -3.18 -25.69
N GLU A 228 5.26 -4.05 -25.77
CA GLU A 228 3.89 -3.68 -26.18
C GLU A 228 2.90 -3.75 -25.01
N SER A 229 2.91 -4.86 -24.28
CA SER A 229 2.01 -5.13 -23.15
C SER A 229 2.74 -5.72 -21.94
N LYS A 230 4.06 -5.88 -22.02
CA LYS A 230 4.89 -6.36 -20.91
C LYS A 230 6.12 -5.49 -20.77
N PHE A 231 6.26 -4.85 -19.62
CA PHE A 231 7.27 -3.81 -19.37
C PHE A 231 8.11 -4.15 -18.15
N ARG A 232 9.42 -3.89 -18.22
CA ARG A 232 10.32 -3.99 -17.07
C ARG A 232 10.64 -2.60 -16.53
N ILE A 233 10.40 -2.41 -15.24
CA ILE A 233 10.73 -1.19 -14.49
C ILE A 233 11.91 -1.51 -13.59
N ALA A 234 13.08 -0.98 -13.92
CA ALA A 234 14.30 -1.14 -13.14
C ALA A 234 15.12 0.16 -13.13
N GLY A 235 15.52 0.61 -11.94
CA GLY A 235 16.51 1.67 -11.75
C GLY A 235 17.80 1.09 -11.16
N ASN A 236 18.94 1.76 -11.41
CA ASN A 236 20.19 1.42 -10.72
C ASN A 236 20.09 1.74 -9.21
N ASP A 237 19.39 2.82 -8.85
CA ASP A 237 19.17 3.29 -7.47
C ASP A 237 17.74 3.87 -7.30
N ARG A 238 17.30 4.09 -6.05
CA ARG A 238 15.89 4.39 -5.65
C ARG A 238 15.49 5.88 -5.63
N SER A 239 16.07 6.72 -6.47
CA SER A 239 15.88 8.18 -6.42
C SER A 239 15.20 8.72 -7.66
#